data_AF-Q4TCJ6-F1
#
_entry.id   AF-Q4TCJ6-F1
#
_cell.length_a   1.000
_cell.length_b   1.000
_cell.length_c   1.000
_cell.angle_alpha   90.00
_cell.angle_beta   90.00
_cell.angle_gamma   90.00
#
_symmetry.space_group_name_H-M   'P 1'
#
loop_
_entity.id
_entity.type
_entity.pdbx_description
1 polymer ?
#
loop_
_entity_poly.entity_id
_entity_poly.type
_entity_poly.pdbx_seq_one_letter_code
_entity_poly.pdbx_strand_id
1 'polypeptide(L)'
;AHGLTDEQKDFQKVAFDFAANEMAPHMAEWDQKAFISGGGDTDVYVVMVRTGGKGPKGISCMVVEKGTPGLSFGKKEKKVGWNSQPTRAVIFEDCAVPVSHRLGEEGQGFSIAMKGLNGGRINIASCSLGAAHACVQLAKEHLLVRKQFGETLSNNQAGQTEMATKLVASRLLVREAAKALQEERPDAVSLCSMAKLFATDECFNV
;
A
#
# COMPACT_ATOMS: atom_id res chain seq x y z
N ALA A 1 2.43 28.03 4.95
CA ALA A 1 1.55 27.71 3.81
C ALA A 1 1.68 28.80 2.74
N HIS A 2 2.87 28.93 2.15
CA HIS A 2 3.11 29.81 1.01
C HIS A 2 3.71 28.95 -0.10
N GLY A 3 3.09 29.00 -1.28
CA GLY A 3 3.51 28.22 -2.45
C GLY A 3 2.41 27.39 -3.13
N LEU A 4 1.19 27.31 -2.58
CA LEU A 4 0.08 26.61 -3.24
C LEU A 4 -0.80 27.60 -4.01
N THR A 5 -1.21 27.23 -5.23
CA THR A 5 -2.26 27.91 -6.00
C THR A 5 -3.61 27.76 -5.30
N ASP A 6 -4.59 28.59 -5.64
CA ASP A 6 -5.92 28.52 -5.01
C ASP A 6 -6.62 27.19 -5.33
N GLU A 7 -6.45 26.67 -6.55
CA GLU A 7 -6.91 25.33 -6.93
C GLU A 7 -6.28 24.22 -6.07
N GLN A 8 -4.97 24.31 -5.77
CA GLN A 8 -4.29 23.34 -4.91
C GLN A 8 -4.77 23.43 -3.46
N LYS A 9 -5.11 24.64 -2.98
CA LYS A 9 -5.71 24.84 -1.65
C LYS A 9 -7.11 24.25 -1.59
N ASP A 10 -7.91 24.42 -2.64
CA ASP A 10 -9.25 23.85 -2.73
C ASP A 10 -9.21 22.32 -2.77
N PHE A 11 -8.31 21.74 -3.57
CA PHE A 11 -8.10 20.29 -3.58
C PHE A 11 -7.64 19.76 -2.21
N GLN A 12 -6.71 20.47 -1.57
CA GLN A 12 -6.26 20.14 -0.21
C GLN A 12 -7.41 20.21 0.78
N LYS A 13 -8.28 21.22 0.68
CA LYS A 13 -9.46 21.39 1.54
C LYS A 13 -10.44 20.23 1.34
N VAL A 14 -10.74 19.86 0.09
CA VAL A 14 -11.60 18.71 -0.22
C VAL A 14 -11.03 17.42 0.38
N ALA A 15 -9.72 17.19 0.26
CA ALA A 15 -9.06 16.03 0.85
C ALA A 15 -9.15 16.02 2.39
N PHE A 16 -8.98 17.17 3.04
CA PHE A 16 -9.13 17.29 4.49
C PHE A 16 -10.57 17.11 4.95
N ASP A 17 -11.54 17.68 4.24
CA ASP A 17 -12.96 17.56 4.55
C ASP A 17 -13.42 16.10 4.38
N PHE A 18 -12.97 15.42 3.33
CA PHE A 18 -13.19 13.98 3.17
C PHE A 18 -12.57 13.18 4.32
N ALA A 19 -11.31 13.44 4.68
CA ALA A 19 -10.66 12.75 5.79
C ALA A 19 -11.39 13.00 7.12
N ALA A 20 -11.88 14.22 7.37
CA ALA A 20 -12.57 14.58 8.60
C ALA A 20 -13.98 13.98 8.67
N ASN A 21 -14.71 13.94 7.57
CA ASN A 21 -16.13 13.59 7.56
C ASN A 21 -16.40 12.14 7.14
N GLU A 22 -15.58 11.58 6.24
CA GLU A 22 -15.79 10.24 5.68
C GLU A 22 -14.80 9.21 6.23
N MET A 23 -13.63 9.62 6.70
CA MET A 23 -12.66 8.69 7.29
C MET A 23 -12.72 8.69 8.81
N ALA A 24 -12.61 9.86 9.46
CA ALA A 24 -12.48 9.94 10.91
C ALA A 24 -13.61 9.27 11.71
N PRO A 25 -14.88 9.33 11.30
CA PRO A 25 -15.96 8.65 12.02
C PRO A 25 -15.85 7.12 11.97
N HIS A 26 -15.28 6.58 10.90
CA HIS A 26 -15.13 5.13 10.68
C HIS A 26 -13.77 4.59 11.13
N MET A 27 -12.79 5.47 11.39
CA MET A 27 -11.46 5.06 11.82
C MET A 27 -11.49 4.18 13.07
N ALA A 28 -12.33 4.48 14.07
CA ALA A 28 -12.42 3.64 15.27
C ALA A 28 -12.93 2.22 14.98
N GLU A 29 -13.84 2.08 14.02
CA GLU A 29 -14.35 0.77 13.57
C GLU A 29 -13.30 0.03 12.72
N TRP A 30 -12.57 0.74 11.87
CA TRP A 30 -11.46 0.18 11.07
C TRP A 30 -10.28 -0.24 11.92
N ASP A 31 -9.96 0.53 12.97
CA ASP A 31 -8.95 0.20 13.98
C ASP A 31 -9.36 -1.04 14.76
N GLN A 32 -10.66 -1.25 15.04
CA GLN A 32 -11.16 -2.51 15.61
C GLN A 32 -11.11 -3.69 14.63
N LYS A 33 -11.27 -3.44 13.32
CA LYS A 33 -11.19 -4.45 12.24
C LYS A 33 -9.76 -4.68 11.72
N ALA A 34 -8.75 -4.24 12.46
CA ALA A 34 -7.34 -4.12 12.06
C ALA A 34 -6.79 -5.26 11.18
N PHE A 35 -6.22 -4.87 10.03
CA PHE A 35 -5.67 -5.76 9.01
C PHE A 35 -4.13 -5.83 9.06
N ILE A 36 -3.56 -6.22 10.19
CA ILE A 36 -2.10 -6.30 10.30
C ILE A 36 -1.61 -7.57 9.63
N SER A 37 -0.98 -7.39 8.47
CA SER A 37 -0.31 -8.47 7.73
C SER A 37 0.89 -8.98 8.53
N GLY A 38 1.01 -10.30 8.68
CA GLY A 38 2.00 -10.92 9.56
C GLY A 38 1.56 -11.01 11.03
N GLY A 39 0.43 -10.41 11.41
CA GLY A 39 -0.05 -10.40 12.79
C GLY A 39 -0.11 -11.80 13.41
N GLY A 40 0.53 -11.95 14.57
CA GLY A 40 0.63 -13.20 15.32
C GLY A 40 1.84 -14.07 14.93
N ASP A 41 2.36 -13.94 13.71
CA ASP A 41 3.48 -14.76 13.22
C ASP A 41 4.79 -13.97 13.16
N THR A 42 4.72 -12.63 13.05
CA THR A 42 5.90 -11.74 13.11
C THR A 42 6.39 -11.56 14.54
N ASP A 43 7.72 -11.50 14.73
CA ASP A 43 8.36 -11.28 16.03
C ASP A 43 8.52 -9.81 16.41
N VAL A 44 8.48 -8.90 15.43
CA VAL A 44 8.72 -7.47 15.62
C VAL A 44 7.62 -6.64 14.97
N TYR A 45 7.01 -5.74 15.74
CA TYR A 45 5.94 -4.84 15.30
C TYR A 45 6.44 -3.40 15.33
N VAL A 46 6.33 -2.71 14.19
CA VAL A 46 6.60 -1.26 14.10
C VAL A 46 5.26 -0.54 14.24
N VAL A 47 5.07 0.12 15.39
CA VAL A 47 3.77 0.65 15.82
C VAL A 47 3.82 2.18 15.85
N MET A 48 2.86 2.79 15.17
CA MET A 48 2.65 4.24 15.23
C MET A 48 1.71 4.54 16.40
N VAL A 49 2.21 5.21 17.42
CA VAL A 49 1.47 5.48 18.67
C VAL A 49 1.45 6.97 18.97
N ARG A 50 0.37 7.46 19.60
CA ARG A 50 0.29 8.86 20.04
C ARG A 50 1.01 9.03 21.37
N THR A 51 2.07 9.82 21.39
CA THR A 51 2.78 10.21 22.63
C THR A 51 2.59 11.69 22.97
N GLY A 52 2.24 12.52 21.97
CA GLY A 52 2.00 13.94 22.14
C GLY A 52 0.55 14.36 21.92
N GLY A 53 0.35 15.64 21.55
CA GLY A 53 -0.96 16.23 21.30
C GLY A 53 -1.69 15.69 20.07
N LYS A 54 -2.77 16.38 19.68
CA LYS A 54 -3.54 16.05 18.48
C LYS A 54 -2.72 16.27 17.19
N GLY A 55 -3.09 15.54 16.14
CA GLY A 55 -2.50 15.68 14.81
C GLY A 55 -1.20 14.89 14.58
N PRO A 56 -0.58 15.05 13.40
CA PRO A 56 0.57 14.25 12.95
C PRO A 56 1.82 14.36 13.83
N LYS A 57 2.10 15.55 14.39
CA LYS A 57 3.26 15.80 15.25
C LYS A 57 3.18 15.13 16.63
N GLY A 58 2.01 14.60 17.00
CA GLY A 58 1.83 13.85 18.24
C GLY A 58 2.07 12.35 18.11
N ILE A 59 2.44 11.86 16.92
CA ILE A 59 2.64 10.43 16.65
C ILE A 59 4.13 10.09 16.71
N SER A 60 4.48 9.03 17.43
CA SER A 60 5.82 8.45 17.54
C SER A 60 5.83 7.03 16.96
N CYS A 61 7.01 6.53 16.61
CA CYS A 61 7.21 5.18 16.09
C CYS A 61 7.90 4.31 17.15
N MET A 62 7.29 3.19 17.53
CA MET A 62 7.80 2.27 18.55
C MET A 62 8.00 0.89 17.96
N VAL A 63 9.06 0.20 18.39
CA VAL A 63 9.25 -1.22 18.12
C VAL A 63 8.72 -2.04 19.29
N VAL A 64 7.79 -2.95 19.03
CA VAL A 64 7.24 -3.86 20.03
C VAL A 64 7.56 -5.29 19.63
N GLU A 65 8.22 -6.02 20.52
CA GLU A 65 8.55 -7.42 20.30
C GLU A 65 7.36 -8.32 20.69
N LYS A 66 7.20 -9.41 19.96
CA LYS A 66 6.22 -10.44 20.26
C LYS A 66 6.52 -11.04 21.64
N GLY A 67 5.48 -11.17 22.46
CA GLY A 67 5.60 -11.67 23.83
C GLY A 67 5.75 -10.57 24.89
N THR A 68 5.87 -9.30 24.50
CA THR A 68 5.72 -8.16 25.43
C THR A 68 4.39 -8.29 26.19
N PRO A 69 4.37 -8.28 27.54
CA PRO A 69 3.12 -8.31 28.31
C PRO A 69 2.16 -7.22 27.85
N GLY A 70 0.89 -7.58 27.67
CA GLY A 70 -0.14 -6.67 27.13
C GLY A 70 -0.27 -6.66 25.60
N LEU A 71 0.63 -7.31 24.86
CA LEU A 71 0.47 -7.57 23.43
C LEU A 71 -0.30 -8.86 23.19
N SER A 72 -1.41 -8.78 22.47
CA SER A 72 -2.19 -9.95 22.05
C SER A 72 -2.69 -9.85 20.60
N PHE A 73 -3.29 -10.93 20.10
CA PHE A 73 -3.69 -11.03 18.69
C PHE A 73 -5.11 -11.56 18.56
N GLY A 74 -5.87 -10.98 17.62
CA GLY A 74 -7.19 -11.45 17.26
C GLY A 74 -7.19 -12.78 16.48
N LYS A 75 -8.39 -13.18 16.02
CA LYS A 75 -8.54 -14.32 15.10
C LYS A 75 -7.83 -14.07 13.77
N LYS A 76 -7.46 -15.14 13.08
CA LYS A 76 -6.98 -15.07 11.69
C LYS A 76 -8.15 -14.76 10.76
N GLU A 77 -8.06 -13.65 10.05
CA GLU A 77 -9.11 -13.22 9.11
C GLU A 77 -9.15 -14.09 7.86
N LYS A 78 -10.38 -14.38 7.41
CA LYS A 78 -10.65 -15.04 6.12
C LYS A 78 -10.73 -13.96 5.04
N LYS A 79 -9.99 -14.14 3.95
CA LYS A 79 -9.82 -13.14 2.88
C LYS A 79 -10.03 -13.79 1.51
N VAL A 80 -10.32 -12.98 0.50
CA VAL A 80 -10.44 -13.42 -0.90
C VAL A 80 -9.07 -13.87 -1.45
N GLY A 81 -8.04 -13.06 -1.21
CA GLY A 81 -6.66 -13.32 -1.67
C GLY A 81 -5.63 -13.02 -0.59
N TRP A 82 -4.34 -13.08 -0.97
CA TRP A 82 -3.21 -12.90 -0.04
C TRP A 82 -3.33 -13.83 1.18
N ASN A 83 -3.76 -15.08 0.94
CA ASN A 83 -4.05 -16.06 1.99
C ASN A 83 -2.79 -16.66 2.64
N SER A 84 -1.64 -16.58 1.97
CA SER A 84 -0.35 -17.01 2.49
C SER A 84 0.14 -16.16 3.67
N GLN A 85 -0.32 -14.91 3.77
CA GLN A 85 -0.01 -14.06 4.92
C GLN A 85 -1.14 -14.08 5.97
N PRO A 86 -0.82 -14.29 7.25
CA PRO A 86 -1.78 -14.13 8.32
C PRO A 86 -2.19 -12.66 8.41
N THR A 87 -3.47 -12.44 8.68
CA THR A 87 -4.00 -11.10 8.95
C THR A 87 -4.83 -11.21 10.21
N ARG A 88 -4.48 -10.39 11.20
CA ARG A 88 -5.11 -10.37 12.52
C ARG A 88 -5.14 -8.94 13.03
N ALA A 89 -6.08 -8.67 13.94
CA ALA A 89 -5.94 -7.53 14.82
C ALA A 89 -4.71 -7.73 15.74
N VAL A 90 -3.99 -6.64 16.00
CA VAL A 90 -2.91 -6.58 17.00
C VAL A 90 -3.39 -5.66 18.11
N ILE A 91 -3.43 -6.18 19.34
CA ILE A 91 -4.10 -5.56 20.47
C ILE A 91 -3.06 -5.23 21.53
N PHE A 92 -3.12 -4.02 22.07
CA PHE A 92 -2.21 -3.53 23.11
C PHE A 92 -3.05 -3.10 24.33
N GLU A 93 -3.01 -3.89 25.40
CA GLU A 93 -3.70 -3.66 26.66
C GLU A 93 -2.65 -3.55 27.78
N ASP A 94 -2.45 -2.34 28.32
CA ASP A 94 -1.41 -2.06 29.32
C ASP A 94 -0.02 -2.58 28.92
N CYS A 95 0.29 -2.49 27.62
CA CYS A 95 1.53 -2.99 27.03
C CYS A 95 2.70 -2.03 27.29
N ALA A 96 3.52 -2.35 28.29
CA ALA A 96 4.68 -1.54 28.66
C ALA A 96 5.87 -1.79 27.72
N VAL A 97 6.32 -0.73 27.02
CA VAL A 97 7.43 -0.78 26.06
C VAL A 97 8.54 0.19 26.47
N PRO A 98 9.82 -0.23 26.49
CA PRO A 98 10.93 0.67 26.82
C PRO A 98 11.02 1.86 25.85
N VAL A 99 11.36 3.05 26.37
CA VAL A 99 11.57 4.26 25.55
C VAL A 99 12.71 4.05 24.53
N SER A 100 13.69 3.20 24.84
CA SER A 100 14.78 2.83 23.93
C SER A 100 14.31 2.11 22.66
N HIS A 101 13.08 1.60 22.62
CA HIS A 101 12.50 0.99 21.42
C HIS A 101 11.88 2.01 20.46
N ARG A 102 11.95 3.31 20.79
CA ARG A 102 11.48 4.37 19.91
C ARG A 102 12.40 4.51 18.70
N LEU A 103 11.82 4.49 17.50
CA LEU A 103 12.52 4.82 16.26
C LEU A 103 12.42 6.32 15.99
N GLY A 104 13.57 6.98 15.98
CA GLY A 104 13.65 8.43 15.84
C GLY A 104 13.20 9.19 17.09
N GLU A 105 12.95 10.48 16.92
CA GLU A 105 12.52 11.36 18.00
C GLU A 105 11.02 11.27 18.25
N GLU A 106 10.62 11.70 19.45
CA GLU A 106 9.22 11.83 19.79
C GLU A 106 8.49 12.77 18.81
N GLY A 107 7.32 12.35 18.32
CA GLY A 107 6.54 13.11 17.33
C GLY A 107 6.97 12.94 15.88
N GLN A 108 8.00 12.13 15.59
CA GLN A 108 8.45 11.85 14.21
C GLN A 108 7.74 10.67 13.53
N GLY A 109 6.89 9.93 14.24
CA GLY A 109 6.26 8.70 13.75
C GLY A 109 5.49 8.89 12.45
N PHE A 110 4.70 9.97 12.33
CA PHE A 110 3.99 10.24 11.08
C PHE A 110 4.93 10.47 9.89
N SER A 111 6.05 11.18 10.10
CA SER A 111 7.04 11.40 9.04
C SER A 111 7.69 10.08 8.61
N ILE A 112 8.04 9.22 9.57
CA ILE A 112 8.58 7.88 9.31
C ILE A 112 7.57 7.06 8.50
N ALA A 113 6.29 7.04 8.90
CA ALA A 113 5.23 6.34 8.20
C ALA A 113 5.07 6.84 6.75
N MET A 114 5.08 8.16 6.54
CA MET A 114 4.95 8.75 5.19
C MET A 114 6.14 8.44 4.29
N LYS A 115 7.36 8.43 4.83
CA LYS A 115 8.54 8.00 4.07
C LYS A 115 8.44 6.53 3.65
N GLY A 116 8.02 5.66 4.57
CA GLY A 116 7.77 4.25 4.28
C GLY A 116 6.69 4.04 3.21
N LEU A 117 5.65 4.86 3.21
CA LEU A 117 4.52 4.75 2.28
C LEU A 117 4.92 4.98 0.82
N ASN A 118 5.89 5.87 0.54
CA ASN A 118 6.36 6.10 -0.84
C ASN A 118 7.01 4.85 -1.43
N GLY A 119 7.90 4.19 -0.67
CA GLY A 119 8.45 2.89 -1.06
C GLY A 119 7.38 1.81 -1.14
N GLY A 120 6.46 1.77 -0.17
CA GLY A 120 5.34 0.82 -0.15
C GLY A 120 4.45 0.91 -1.39
N ARG A 121 4.17 2.12 -1.88
CA ARG A 121 3.40 2.37 -3.11
C ARG A 121 4.06 1.78 -4.35
N ILE A 122 5.38 1.98 -4.51
CA ILE A 122 6.15 1.37 -5.61
C ILE A 122 6.14 -0.15 -5.49
N ASN A 123 6.32 -0.68 -4.28
CA ASN A 123 6.42 -2.12 -4.06
C ASN A 123 5.09 -2.84 -4.36
N ILE A 124 3.96 -2.32 -3.89
CA ILE A 124 2.65 -2.93 -4.20
C ILE A 124 2.32 -2.84 -5.69
N ALA A 125 2.66 -1.73 -6.34
CA ALA A 125 2.51 -1.57 -7.79
C ALA A 125 3.38 -2.58 -8.56
N SER A 126 4.59 -2.86 -8.05
CA SER A 126 5.49 -3.87 -8.61
C SER A 126 4.95 -5.29 -8.45
N CYS A 127 4.28 -5.60 -7.33
CA CYS A 127 3.58 -6.88 -7.17
C CYS A 127 2.46 -7.05 -8.20
N SER A 128 1.64 -6.01 -8.41
CA SER A 128 0.61 -6.00 -9.45
C SER A 128 1.20 -6.20 -10.85
N LEU A 129 2.33 -5.54 -11.14
CA LEU A 129 3.04 -5.69 -12.40
C LEU A 129 3.53 -7.12 -12.64
N GLY A 130 4.07 -7.77 -11.61
CA GLY A 130 4.53 -9.16 -11.67
C GLY A 130 3.38 -10.11 -11.98
N ALA A 131 2.24 -9.94 -11.30
CA ALA A 131 1.04 -10.74 -11.52
C ALA A 131 0.51 -10.56 -12.95
N ALA A 132 0.30 -9.33 -13.40
CA ALA A 132 -0.16 -9.03 -14.76
C ALA A 132 0.79 -9.57 -15.83
N HIS A 133 2.10 -9.48 -15.62
CA HIS A 133 3.07 -10.06 -16.57
C HIS A 133 2.89 -11.57 -16.70
N ALA A 134 2.73 -12.28 -15.59
CA ALA A 134 2.47 -13.72 -15.59
C ALA A 134 1.13 -14.05 -16.27
N CYS A 135 0.06 -13.29 -16.00
CA CYS A 135 -1.23 -13.43 -16.66
C CYS A 135 -1.12 -13.30 -18.19
N VAL A 136 -0.38 -12.30 -18.68
CA VAL A 136 -0.16 -12.11 -20.13
C VAL A 136 0.58 -13.30 -20.74
N GLN A 137 1.61 -13.85 -20.06
CA GLN A 137 2.30 -15.03 -20.58
C GLN A 137 1.38 -16.24 -20.64
N LEU A 138 0.64 -16.52 -19.56
CA LEU A 138 -0.30 -17.63 -19.49
C LEU A 138 -1.42 -17.51 -20.54
N ALA A 139 -1.97 -16.30 -20.72
CA ALA A 139 -2.97 -16.02 -21.74
C ALA A 139 -2.41 -16.27 -23.14
N LYS A 140 -1.21 -15.76 -23.44
CA LYS A 140 -0.53 -15.99 -24.73
C LYS A 140 -0.32 -17.48 -24.98
N GLU A 141 0.23 -18.21 -24.01
CA GLU A 141 0.44 -19.66 -24.13
C GLU A 141 -0.87 -20.40 -24.39
N HIS A 142 -1.93 -20.05 -23.65
CA HIS A 142 -3.25 -20.66 -23.83
C HIS A 142 -3.81 -20.40 -25.24
N LEU A 143 -3.71 -19.17 -25.75
CA LEU A 143 -4.24 -18.79 -27.05
C LEU A 143 -3.54 -19.50 -28.21
N LEU A 144 -2.25 -19.86 -28.05
CA LEU A 144 -1.47 -20.58 -29.05
C LEU A 144 -1.82 -22.07 -29.12
N VAL A 145 -2.27 -22.67 -28.01
CA VAL A 145 -2.55 -24.12 -27.95
C VAL A 145 -4.05 -24.45 -28.03
N ARG A 146 -4.91 -23.55 -27.55
CA ARG A 146 -6.36 -23.78 -27.52
C ARG A 146 -6.95 -23.57 -28.90
N LYS A 147 -7.69 -24.57 -29.39
CA LYS A 147 -8.45 -24.51 -30.64
C LYS A 147 -9.95 -24.40 -30.40
N GLN A 148 -10.63 -23.59 -31.21
CA GLN A 148 -12.08 -23.50 -31.28
C GLN A 148 -12.49 -23.16 -32.71
N PHE A 149 -13.59 -23.75 -33.20
CA PHE A 149 -14.05 -23.57 -34.59
C PHE A 149 -12.98 -23.92 -35.64
N GLY A 150 -12.11 -24.90 -35.35
CA GLY A 150 -11.09 -25.39 -36.28
C GLY A 150 -9.75 -24.64 -36.25
N GLU A 151 -9.65 -23.49 -35.58
CA GLU A 151 -8.45 -22.66 -35.53
C GLU A 151 -7.98 -22.40 -34.09
N THR A 152 -6.74 -21.92 -33.93
CA THR A 152 -6.24 -21.44 -32.63
C THR A 152 -6.88 -20.11 -32.26
N LEU A 153 -7.06 -19.87 -30.97
CA LEU A 153 -7.62 -18.60 -30.48
C LEU A 153 -6.69 -17.40 -30.71
N SER A 154 -5.42 -17.64 -31.03
CA SER A 154 -4.41 -16.62 -31.31
C SER A 154 -4.73 -15.67 -32.47
N ASN A 155 -5.65 -16.05 -33.36
CA ASN A 155 -6.04 -15.22 -34.52
C ASN A 155 -6.79 -13.93 -34.11
N ASN A 156 -7.26 -13.83 -32.87
CA ASN A 156 -7.83 -12.60 -32.31
C ASN A 156 -6.76 -11.83 -31.49
N GLN A 157 -6.19 -10.78 -32.08
CA GLN A 157 -5.07 -10.03 -31.50
C GLN A 157 -5.47 -8.84 -30.61
N ALA A 158 -6.70 -8.34 -30.70
CA ALA A 158 -7.08 -7.07 -30.06
C ALA A 158 -6.87 -7.07 -28.53
N GLY A 159 -7.35 -8.11 -27.84
CA GLY A 159 -7.19 -8.23 -26.38
C GLY A 159 -5.74 -8.40 -25.93
N GLN A 160 -4.91 -9.13 -26.71
CA GLN A 160 -3.49 -9.32 -26.40
C GLN A 160 -2.72 -8.00 -26.48
N THR A 161 -3.01 -7.19 -27.50
CA THR A 161 -2.38 -5.87 -27.68
C THR A 161 -2.77 -4.92 -26.56
N GLU A 162 -4.03 -4.92 -26.14
CA GLU A 162 -4.49 -4.07 -25.03
C GLU A 162 -3.81 -4.44 -23.71
N MET A 163 -3.81 -5.72 -23.33
CA MET A 163 -3.15 -6.19 -22.11
C MET A 163 -1.65 -5.86 -22.12
N ALA A 164 -0.97 -6.10 -23.25
CA ALA A 164 0.46 -5.80 -23.39
C ALA A 164 0.73 -4.28 -23.26
N THR A 165 -0.13 -3.44 -23.82
CA THR A 165 -0.02 -1.98 -23.74
C THR A 165 -0.14 -1.51 -22.29
N LYS A 166 -1.19 -1.96 -21.58
CA LYS A 166 -1.42 -1.65 -20.15
C LYS A 166 -0.25 -2.10 -19.28
N LEU A 167 0.29 -3.29 -19.53
CA LEU A 167 1.44 -3.83 -18.82
C LEU A 167 2.71 -2.99 -19.03
N VAL A 168 3.01 -2.62 -20.28
CA VAL A 168 4.20 -1.81 -20.61
C VAL A 168 4.08 -0.40 -20.01
N ALA A 169 2.93 0.25 -20.14
CA ALA A 169 2.67 1.55 -19.55
C ALA A 169 2.84 1.52 -18.01
N SER A 170 2.23 0.53 -17.36
CA SER A 170 2.36 0.33 -15.90
C SER A 170 3.82 0.13 -15.48
N ARG A 171 4.57 -0.69 -16.23
CA ARG A 171 5.99 -0.94 -15.96
C ARG A 171 6.84 0.32 -16.05
N LEU A 172 6.63 1.15 -17.06
CA LEU A 172 7.37 2.39 -17.23
C LEU A 172 7.08 3.35 -16.08
N LEU A 173 5.81 3.53 -15.72
CA LEU A 173 5.42 4.45 -14.65
C LEU A 173 5.94 4.01 -13.28
N VAL A 174 5.87 2.71 -12.96
CA VAL A 174 6.43 2.18 -11.70
C VAL A 174 7.94 2.38 -11.62
N ARG A 175 8.67 2.13 -12.71
CA ARG A 175 10.13 2.32 -12.75
C ARG A 175 10.53 3.79 -12.71
N GLU A 176 9.77 4.67 -13.35
CA GLU A 176 9.99 6.11 -13.28
C GLU A 176 9.75 6.65 -11.87
N ALA A 177 8.70 6.20 -11.18
CA ALA A 177 8.46 6.55 -9.78
C ALA A 177 9.58 6.05 -8.86
N ALA A 178 10.05 4.82 -9.07
CA ALA A 178 11.19 4.27 -8.33
C ALA A 178 12.46 5.10 -8.57
N LYS A 179 12.74 5.47 -9.82
CA LYS A 179 13.86 6.31 -10.21
C LYS A 179 13.75 7.71 -9.57
N ALA A 180 12.58 8.32 -9.59
CA ALA A 180 12.37 9.61 -8.97
C ALA A 180 12.58 9.57 -7.45
N LEU A 181 12.15 8.48 -6.80
CA LEU A 181 12.34 8.31 -5.37
C LEU A 181 13.82 8.16 -4.98
N GLN A 182 14.60 7.35 -5.71
CA GLN A 182 16.03 7.17 -5.44
C GLN A 182 16.86 8.45 -5.74
N GLU A 183 16.42 9.26 -6.71
CA GLU A 183 17.08 10.52 -7.08
C GLU A 183 16.61 11.71 -6.21
N GLU A 184 15.78 11.44 -5.19
CA GLU A 184 15.21 12.45 -4.29
C GLU A 184 14.53 13.62 -5.05
N ARG A 185 13.92 13.31 -6.19
CA ARG A 185 13.31 14.35 -7.03
C ARG A 185 12.11 15.00 -6.32
N PRO A 186 11.89 16.32 -6.52
CA PRO A 186 10.76 17.03 -5.91
C PRO A 186 9.38 16.46 -6.26
N ASP A 187 9.24 15.79 -7.41
CA ASP A 187 8.00 15.18 -7.90
C ASP A 187 7.83 13.70 -7.52
N ALA A 188 8.79 13.10 -6.80
CA ALA A 188 8.81 11.68 -6.49
C ALA A 188 7.56 11.19 -5.76
N VAL A 189 7.05 11.97 -4.79
CA VAL A 189 5.84 11.61 -4.01
C VAL A 189 4.61 11.51 -4.91
N SER A 190 4.47 12.45 -5.85
CA SER A 190 3.40 12.47 -6.84
C SER A 190 3.52 11.27 -7.77
N LEU A 191 4.71 11.00 -8.29
CA LEU A 191 4.98 9.86 -9.16
C LEU A 191 4.72 8.52 -8.47
N CYS A 192 5.11 8.34 -7.20
CA CYS A 192 4.80 7.14 -6.43
C CYS A 192 3.30 6.91 -6.30
N SER A 193 2.54 7.99 -6.09
CA SER A 193 1.08 7.93 -5.97
C SER A 193 0.42 7.59 -7.31
N MET A 194 0.85 8.24 -8.40
CA MET A 194 0.39 7.97 -9.76
C MET A 194 0.71 6.53 -10.18
N ALA A 195 1.94 6.07 -9.92
CA ALA A 195 2.37 4.71 -10.22
C ALA A 195 1.52 3.67 -9.50
N LYS A 196 1.27 3.85 -8.18
CA LYS A 196 0.39 2.95 -7.45
C LYS A 196 -1.01 2.96 -8.05
N LEU A 197 -1.62 4.13 -8.24
CA LEU A 197 -2.99 4.25 -8.75
C LEU A 197 -3.14 3.52 -10.09
N PHE A 198 -2.35 3.95 -11.07
CA PHE A 198 -2.45 3.44 -12.43
C PHE A 198 -2.09 1.96 -12.51
N ALA A 199 -0.96 1.54 -11.94
CA ALA A 199 -0.52 0.16 -12.05
C ALA A 199 -1.45 -0.80 -11.31
N THR A 200 -1.99 -0.45 -10.13
CA THR A 200 -2.90 -1.38 -9.43
C THR A 200 -4.21 -1.57 -10.17
N ASP A 201 -4.72 -0.53 -10.85
CA ASP A 201 -5.98 -0.61 -11.59
C ASP A 201 -5.78 -1.32 -12.93
N GLU A 202 -4.78 -0.90 -13.72
CA GLU A 202 -4.56 -1.47 -15.04
C GLU A 202 -4.05 -2.91 -14.98
N CYS A 203 -3.18 -3.25 -14.01
CA CYS A 203 -2.73 -4.62 -13.85
C CYS A 203 -3.81 -5.55 -13.29
N PHE A 204 -4.86 -5.03 -12.65
CA PHE A 204 -6.02 -5.84 -12.26
C PHE A 204 -6.91 -6.18 -13.45
N ASN A 205 -6.99 -5.28 -14.45
CA ASN A 205 -7.75 -5.49 -15.68
C ASN A 205 -7.05 -6.42 -16.70
N VAL A 206 -5.76 -6.73 -16.48
CA VAL A 206 -4.95 -7.66 -17.29
C VAL A 206 -5.11 -9.09 -16.78
#